data_AF-A0A4Q1BVV4-F1
#
_entry.id   AF-A0A4Q1BVV4-F1
#
_cell.length_a   1.000
_cell.length_b   1.000
_cell.length_c   1.000
_cell.angle_alpha   90.00
_cell.angle_beta   90.00
_cell.angle_gamma   90.00
#
_symmetry.space_group_name_H-M   'P 1'
#
loop_
_entity.id
_entity.type
_entity.pdbx_description
1 polymer ?
#
loop_
_entity_poly.entity_id
_entity_poly.type
_entity_poly.pdbx_seq_one_letter_code
_entity_poly.pdbx_strand_id
1 'polypeptide(L)'
;MAGSSSSGRLPQPEVIMDFADGGTYIKDKLESAVLQLEKRRLMKEEGTKAQRAMEALEVKPVIDSKSEDVDLAVSQIGCTKDQAETALRAENGDLVKALIRLITPQRTGSYANGTA
;
A
#
# COMPACT_ATOMS: atom_id res chain seq x y z
N MET A 1 -33.27 5.68 54.98
CA MET A 1 -34.45 6.10 54.20
C MET A 1 -34.28 7.59 53.93
N ALA A 2 -33.81 7.98 52.74
CA ALA A 2 -34.61 8.46 51.60
C ALA A 2 -35.39 9.76 51.93
N GLY A 3 -35.26 10.88 51.22
CA GLY A 3 -34.60 11.14 49.94
C GLY A 3 -34.55 12.64 49.58
N SER A 4 -33.94 12.87 48.42
CA SER A 4 -33.67 14.12 47.69
C SER A 4 -34.83 15.13 47.59
N SER A 5 -34.49 16.42 47.70
CA SER A 5 -35.31 17.53 47.21
C SER A 5 -34.47 18.49 46.35
N SER A 6 -34.06 18.06 45.15
CA SER A 6 -33.49 18.92 44.11
C SER A 6 -34.62 19.63 43.35
N SER A 7 -34.71 20.95 43.53
CA SER A 7 -35.72 21.80 42.91
C SER A 7 -35.56 21.85 41.37
N GLY A 8 -36.37 21.08 40.66
CA GLY A 8 -37.21 21.51 39.53
C GLY A 8 -36.64 22.20 38.27
N ARG A 9 -35.33 22.41 38.10
CA ARG A 9 -34.76 22.81 36.80
C ARG A 9 -33.93 21.68 36.22
N LEU A 10 -34.45 21.05 35.16
CA LEU A 10 -33.64 20.21 34.29
C LEU A 10 -32.46 21.06 33.80
N PRO A 11 -31.21 20.58 33.89
CA PRO A 11 -30.08 21.28 33.30
C PRO A 11 -30.34 21.38 31.80
N GLN A 12 -30.59 22.59 31.31
CA GLN A 12 -30.72 22.82 29.88
C GLN A 12 -29.36 22.51 29.23
N PRO A 13 -29.32 21.89 28.04
CA PRO A 13 -28.08 21.73 27.32
C PRO A 13 -27.51 23.12 27.04
N GLU A 14 -26.39 23.47 27.68
CA GLU A 14 -25.68 24.71 27.41
C GLU A 14 -25.20 24.67 25.96
N VAL A 15 -25.76 25.55 25.13
CA VAL A 15 -25.23 25.81 23.79
C VAL A 15 -24.07 26.76 23.98
N ILE A 16 -22.86 26.32 23.65
CA ILE A 16 -21.68 27.19 23.57
C ILE A 16 -21.93 28.17 22.42
N MET A 17 -22.60 29.29 22.70
CA MET A 17 -22.95 30.29 21.67
C MET A 17 -21.72 31.00 21.13
N ASP A 18 -20.64 31.04 21.90
CA ASP A 18 -19.39 31.66 21.50
C ASP A 18 -18.38 30.57 21.19
N PHE A 19 -18.45 30.01 19.97
CA PHE A 19 -17.23 29.52 19.34
C PHE A 19 -16.36 30.75 19.07
N ALA A 20 -15.61 31.17 20.09
CA ALA A 20 -14.59 32.20 20.00
C ALA A 20 -13.37 31.77 19.14
N ASP A 21 -13.54 30.75 18.30
CA ASP A 21 -12.57 30.37 17.28
C ASP A 21 -12.77 31.21 16.01
N GLY A 22 -12.91 32.52 16.19
CA GLY A 22 -12.48 33.50 15.20
C GLY A 22 -10.96 33.64 15.29
N GLY A 23 -10.23 32.55 15.10
CA GLY A 23 -8.78 32.51 15.16
C GLY A 23 -8.21 33.62 14.29
N THR A 24 -7.40 34.49 14.87
CA THR A 24 -6.65 35.49 14.12
C THR A 24 -5.77 34.74 13.12
N TYR A 25 -6.12 34.81 11.84
CA TYR A 25 -5.28 34.25 10.78
C TYR A 25 -3.99 35.06 10.72
N ILE A 26 -2.94 34.53 11.33
CA ILE A 26 -1.59 35.06 11.15
C ILE A 26 -1.16 34.59 9.76
N LYS A 27 -1.39 35.44 8.77
CA LYS A 27 -1.12 35.21 7.34
C LYS A 27 0.26 34.55 7.13
N ASP A 28 1.28 35.08 7.80
CA ASP A 28 2.65 34.59 7.70
C ASP A 28 2.81 33.13 8.15
N LYS A 29 2.11 32.73 9.22
CA LYS A 29 2.14 31.34 9.71
C LYS A 29 1.42 30.42 8.73
N LEU A 30 0.31 30.86 8.15
CA LEU A 30 -0.43 30.08 7.16
C LEU A 30 0.40 29.90 5.87
N GLU A 31 1.00 30.96 5.36
CA GLU A 31 1.87 30.90 4.18
C GLU A 31 3.09 29.98 4.43
N SER A 32 3.72 30.08 5.61
CA SER A 32 4.83 29.19 5.98
C SER A 32 4.41 27.72 6.06
N ALA A 33 3.23 27.43 6.59
CA ALA A 33 2.69 26.08 6.71
C ALA A 33 2.34 25.48 5.33
N VAL A 34 1.75 26.28 4.44
CA VAL A 34 1.43 25.88 3.06
C VAL A 34 2.72 25.52 2.31
N LEU A 35 3.74 26.38 2.37
CA LEU A 35 5.03 26.11 1.74
C LEU A 35 5.71 24.84 2.28
N GLN A 36 5.59 24.56 3.58
CA GLN A 36 6.13 23.32 4.16
C GLN A 36 5.38 22.06 3.68
N LEU A 37 4.06 22.15 3.55
CA LEU A 37 3.24 21.04 3.05
C LEU A 37 3.52 20.75 1.58
N GLU A 38 3.67 21.78 0.74
CA GLU A 38 4.02 21.63 -0.67
C GLU A 38 5.41 21.01 -0.85
N LYS A 39 6.42 21.48 -0.11
CA LYS A 39 7.77 20.87 -0.14
C LYS A 39 7.74 19.39 0.26
N ARG A 40 6.97 19.04 1.29
CA ARG A 40 6.82 17.64 1.73
C ARG A 40 6.14 16.79 0.65
N ARG A 41 5.14 17.34 -0.04
CA ARG A 41 4.45 16.67 -1.14
C ARG A 41 5.39 16.43 -2.31
N LEU A 42 6.11 17.47 -2.75
CA LEU A 42 7.10 17.38 -3.82
C LEU A 42 8.19 16.35 -3.51
N MET A 43 8.77 16.37 -2.31
CA MET A 43 9.79 15.38 -1.94
C MET A 43 9.27 13.93 -1.91
N LYS A 44 8.00 13.71 -1.54
CA LYS A 44 7.40 12.37 -1.59
C LYS A 44 7.11 11.92 -3.02
N GLU A 45 6.61 12.82 -3.86
CA GLU A 45 6.32 12.52 -5.27
C GLU A 45 7.62 12.32 -6.08
N GLU A 46 8.65 13.12 -5.81
CA GLU A 46 9.96 12.98 -6.44
C GLU A 46 10.70 11.75 -5.93
N GLY A 47 10.66 11.45 -4.63
CA GLY A 47 11.28 10.26 -4.06
C GLY A 47 10.67 8.96 -4.62
N THR A 48 9.34 8.91 -4.81
CA THR A 48 8.68 7.73 -5.39
C THR A 48 8.90 7.61 -6.90
N LYS A 49 8.95 8.73 -7.63
CA LYS A 49 9.31 8.72 -9.06
C LYS A 49 10.78 8.34 -9.27
N ALA A 50 11.69 8.86 -8.46
CA ALA A 50 13.11 8.53 -8.51
C ALA A 50 13.34 7.05 -8.15
N GLN A 51 12.69 6.53 -7.11
CA GLN A 51 12.76 5.10 -6.76
C GLN A 51 12.27 4.21 -7.90
N ARG A 52 11.12 4.54 -8.52
CA ARG A 52 10.61 3.77 -9.67
C ARG A 52 11.52 3.88 -10.89
N ALA A 53 12.14 5.03 -11.12
CA ALA A 53 13.10 5.21 -12.21
C ALA A 53 14.41 4.44 -11.96
N MET A 54 14.90 4.39 -10.71
CA MET A 54 16.06 3.59 -10.34
C MET A 54 15.77 2.09 -10.40
N GLU A 55 14.59 1.65 -9.97
CA GLU A 55 14.15 0.24 -10.08
C GLU A 55 14.00 -0.20 -11.55
N ALA A 56 13.59 0.71 -12.45
CA ALA A 56 13.53 0.44 -13.89
C ALA A 56 14.93 0.42 -14.56
N LEU A 57 15.91 1.13 -13.99
CA LEU A 57 17.29 1.16 -14.46
C LEU A 57 18.15 0.05 -13.86
N GLU A 58 17.76 -0.53 -12.72
CA GLU A 58 18.22 -1.85 -12.28
C GLU A 58 17.70 -2.91 -13.25
N VAL A 59 18.30 -2.93 -14.43
CA VAL A 59 18.21 -4.01 -15.41
C VAL A 59 18.71 -5.26 -14.70
N LYS A 60 17.78 -6.03 -14.09
CA LYS A 60 18.04 -7.42 -13.77
C LYS A 60 18.61 -8.05 -15.04
N PRO A 61 19.77 -8.73 -14.96
CA PRO A 61 20.31 -9.38 -16.13
C PRO A 61 19.21 -10.27 -16.69
N VAL A 62 18.87 -10.07 -17.96
CA VAL A 62 18.00 -10.98 -18.70
C VAL A 62 18.79 -12.27 -18.79
N ILE A 63 18.65 -13.11 -17.77
CA ILE A 63 19.15 -14.47 -17.81
C ILE A 63 18.17 -15.18 -18.72
N ASP A 64 18.61 -15.38 -19.96
CA ASP A 64 17.85 -16.09 -20.98
C ASP A 64 17.37 -17.42 -20.39
N SER A 65 16.06 -17.56 -20.26
CA SER A 65 15.43 -18.82 -19.93
C SER A 65 15.77 -19.81 -21.04
N LYS A 66 16.58 -20.82 -20.73
CA LYS A 66 16.92 -21.88 -21.69
C LYS A 66 15.63 -22.58 -22.11
N SER A 67 15.42 -22.76 -23.41
CA SER A 67 14.25 -23.47 -23.93
C SER A 67 14.14 -24.90 -23.40
N GLU A 68 15.28 -25.52 -23.09
CA GLU A 68 15.38 -26.85 -22.47
C GLU A 68 14.68 -26.91 -21.09
N ASP A 69 14.85 -25.87 -20.26
CA ASP A 69 14.26 -25.80 -18.93
C ASP A 69 12.74 -25.61 -19.00
N VAL A 70 12.27 -24.87 -20.01
CA VAL A 70 10.84 -24.67 -20.29
C VAL A 70 10.19 -26.00 -20.69
N ASP A 71 10.80 -26.73 -21.63
CA ASP A 71 10.27 -28.02 -22.09
C ASP A 71 10.28 -29.07 -20.97
N LEU A 72 11.31 -29.05 -20.10
CA LEU A 72 11.37 -29.91 -18.94
C LEU A 72 10.25 -29.59 -17.93
N ALA A 73 10.03 -28.31 -17.61
CA ALA A 73 8.96 -27.89 -16.70
C ALA A 73 7.56 -28.29 -17.23
N VAL A 74 7.32 -28.14 -18.53
CA VAL A 74 6.08 -28.58 -19.18
C VAL A 74 5.92 -30.10 -19.10
N SER A 75 6.98 -30.87 -19.36
CA SER A 75 6.93 -32.33 -19.31
C SER A 75 6.70 -32.90 -17.90
N GLN A 76 7.29 -32.28 -16.87
CA GLN A 76 7.28 -32.82 -15.51
C GLN A 76 6.07 -32.35 -14.69
N ILE A 77 5.69 -31.08 -14.80
CA ILE A 77 4.60 -30.49 -14.02
C ILE A 77 3.28 -30.47 -14.81
N GLY A 78 3.33 -30.50 -16.15
CA GLY A 78 2.15 -30.36 -16.99
C GLY A 78 1.57 -28.94 -17.02
N CYS A 79 2.41 -27.92 -16.79
CA CYS A 79 2.02 -26.51 -16.90
C CYS A 79 2.04 -26.02 -18.36
N THR A 80 1.40 -24.88 -18.64
CA THR A 80 1.49 -24.25 -19.97
C THR A 80 2.86 -23.61 -20.19
N LYS A 81 3.28 -23.47 -21.45
CA LYS A 81 4.57 -22.84 -21.79
C LYS A 81 4.71 -21.43 -21.18
N ASP A 82 3.64 -20.64 -21.24
CA ASP A 82 3.60 -19.29 -20.65
C ASP A 82 3.81 -19.31 -19.13
N GLN A 83 3.25 -20.31 -18.44
CA GLN A 83 3.42 -20.47 -16.99
C GLN A 83 4.84 -20.91 -16.63
N ALA A 84 5.44 -21.80 -17.42
CA ALA A 84 6.82 -22.22 -17.24
C ALA A 84 7.80 -21.06 -17.46
N GLU A 85 7.63 -20.29 -18.54
CA GLU A 85 8.47 -19.12 -18.83
C GLU A 85 8.36 -18.03 -17.77
N THR A 86 7.15 -17.76 -17.28
CA THR A 86 6.94 -16.76 -16.23
C THR A 86 7.54 -17.20 -14.89
N ALA A 87 7.45 -18.48 -14.54
CA ALA A 87 8.09 -19.04 -13.35
C ALA A 87 9.62 -18.97 -13.43
N LEU A 88 10.22 -19.36 -14.57
CA LEU A 88 11.66 -19.30 -14.78
C LEU A 88 12.19 -17.86 -14.79
N ARG A 89 11.46 -16.93 -15.42
CA ARG A 89 11.83 -15.51 -15.43
C ARG A 89 11.78 -14.90 -14.03
N ALA A 90 10.82 -15.30 -13.21
CA ALA A 90 10.68 -14.78 -11.86
C ALA A 90 11.79 -15.26 -10.91
N GLU A 91 12.34 -16.45 -11.15
CA GLU A 91 13.42 -17.07 -10.35
C GLU A 91 14.81 -16.95 -11.01
N ASN A 92 14.98 -16.04 -11.99
CA ASN A 92 16.24 -15.77 -12.68
C ASN A 92 16.87 -17.00 -13.37
N GLY A 93 16.04 -17.89 -13.95
CA GLY A 93 16.50 -19.09 -14.65
C GLY A 93 16.92 -20.27 -13.73
N ASP A 94 16.64 -20.19 -12.43
CA ASP A 94 16.85 -21.32 -11.51
C ASP A 94 15.68 -22.32 -11.60
N LEU A 95 15.90 -23.43 -12.31
CA LEU A 95 14.91 -24.48 -12.53
C LEU A 95 14.32 -25.00 -11.21
N VAL A 96 15.17 -25.26 -10.21
CA VAL A 96 14.72 -25.89 -8.96
C VAL A 96 13.77 -24.98 -8.20
N LYS A 97 14.10 -23.68 -8.11
CA LYS A 97 13.22 -22.69 -7.47
C LYS A 97 11.94 -22.48 -8.25
N ALA A 98 12.00 -22.45 -9.58
CA ALA A 98 10.82 -22.33 -10.43
C ALA A 98 9.85 -23.51 -10.22
N LEU A 99 10.38 -24.76 -10.16
CA LEU A 99 9.57 -25.95 -9.90
C LEU A 99 8.96 -25.92 -8.49
N ILE A 100 9.74 -25.56 -7.45
CA ILE A 100 9.24 -25.43 -6.08
C ILE A 100 8.09 -24.43 -6.01
N ARG A 101 8.22 -23.29 -6.70
CA ARG A 101 7.19 -22.25 -6.76
C ARG A 101 5.92 -22.70 -7.47
N LEU A 102 6.05 -23.49 -8.54
CA LEU A 102 4.91 -24.05 -9.28
C LEU A 102 4.15 -25.09 -8.45
N ILE A 103 4.85 -25.86 -7.60
CA ILE A 103 4.24 -26.87 -6.73
C ILE A 103 3.62 -26.24 -5.49
N THR A 104 4.18 -25.15 -4.98
CA THR A 104 3.71 -24.52 -3.74
C THR A 104 2.36 -23.84 -3.99
N PRO A 105 1.28 -24.23 -3.29
CA PRO A 105 -0.02 -23.60 -3.45
C PRO A 105 0.06 -22.13 -3.04
N GLN A 106 -0.20 -21.24 -3.99
CA GLN A 106 -0.37 -19.81 -3.70
C GLN A 106 -1.55 -19.69 -2.75
N ARG A 107 -1.34 -19.05 -1.59
CA ARG A 107 -2.44 -18.72 -0.67
C ARG A 107 -3.36 -17.70 -1.35
N THR A 108 -4.32 -18.19 -2.13
CA THR A 108 -5.43 -17.39 -2.64
C THR A 108 -6.35 -17.08 -1.46
N GLY A 109 -6.05 -16.00 -0.74
CA GLY A 109 -6.76 -15.64 0.48
C GLY A 109 -6.62 -14.16 0.82
N SER A 110 -6.98 -13.29 -0.11
CA SER A 110 -7.31 -11.90 0.20
C SER A 110 -8.83 -11.74 0.12
N TYR A 111 -9.53 -12.14 1.18
CA TYR A 111 -10.86 -11.61 1.46
C TYR A 111 -10.70 -10.16 1.94
N ALA A 112 -10.36 -9.26 1.02
CA ALA A 112 -10.34 -7.82 1.25
C ALA A 112 -11.35 -7.21 0.29
N ASN A 113 -12.62 -7.24 0.69
CA ASN A 113 -13.68 -6.32 0.26
C ASN A 113 -14.85 -6.46 1.25
N GLY A 114 -14.63 -5.97 2.46
CA GLY A 114 -15.71 -5.60 3.37
C GLY A 114 -16.01 -4.13 3.16
N THR A 115 -16.97 -3.83 2.28
CA THR A 115 -17.65 -2.54 2.22
C THR A 115 -19.07 -2.76 2.73
N ALA A 116 -19.29 -2.43 4.00
CA ALA A 116 -20.58 -2.10 4.58
C ALA A 116 -20.68 -0.57 4.68
#